data_AF-A0AAE3U5F6-F1
#
_entry.id   AF-A0AAE3U5F6-F1
#
_cell.length_a   1.000
_cell.length_b   1.000
_cell.length_c   1.000
_cell.angle_alpha   90.00
_cell.angle_beta   90.00
_cell.angle_gamma   90.00
#
_symmetry.space_group_name_H-M   'P 1'
#
loop_
_entity.id
_entity.type
_entity.pdbx_description
1 polymer ?
#
loop_
_entity_poly.entity_id
_entity_poly.type
_entity_poly.pdbx_seq_one_letter_code
_entity_poly.pdbx_strand_id
1 'polypeptide(L)'
;MFRLAVHEVGHALMALAVGYASGATIQIEKCFDRSATGHLGGLTDYELVEDNLPTEESLLNRIAVGYAGMAAEAVVFVARSVGSGGTFGSDIERVTSMARRMVGSYGFGKTPAYLGAVDALGDKPLPKRWEREAMMILDVQYCRALDILAGERKRIVSLATDAVSHRSVRIALRSRTSP
;
A
#
# COMPACT_ATOMS: atom_id res chain seq x y z
N MET A 1 -11.03 11.23 -11.91
CA MET A 1 -10.46 11.96 -10.75
C MET A 1 -10.94 11.44 -9.42
N PHE A 2 -12.25 11.37 -9.12
CA PHE A 2 -12.71 10.90 -7.80
C PHE A 2 -12.22 9.49 -7.41
N ARG A 3 -12.25 8.51 -8.33
CA ARG A 3 -11.68 7.17 -8.07
C ARG A 3 -10.19 7.21 -7.72
N LEU A 4 -9.42 8.02 -8.44
CA LEU A 4 -8.00 8.20 -8.17
C LEU A 4 -7.78 8.86 -6.80
N ALA A 5 -8.58 9.86 -6.44
CA ALA A 5 -8.53 10.45 -5.11
C ALA A 5 -8.86 9.45 -4.01
N VAL A 6 -9.85 8.57 -4.22
CA VAL A 6 -10.15 7.45 -3.30
C VAL A 6 -8.96 6.50 -3.18
N HIS A 7 -8.27 6.22 -4.28
CA HIS A 7 -7.08 5.37 -4.31
C HIS A 7 -5.94 5.95 -3.44
N GLU A 8 -5.56 7.20 -3.70
CA GLU A 8 -4.50 7.90 -2.95
C GLU A 8 -4.88 8.11 -1.47
N VAL A 9 -6.14 8.43 -1.18
CA VAL A 9 -6.64 8.51 0.20
C VAL A 9 -6.56 7.16 0.92
N GLY A 10 -6.79 6.05 0.21
CA GLY A 10 -6.62 4.70 0.73
C GLY A 10 -5.20 4.47 1.24
N HIS A 11 -4.21 4.73 0.39
CA HIS A 11 -2.79 4.72 0.70
C HIS A 11 -2.46 5.54 1.94
N ALA A 12 -2.88 6.81 1.96
CA ALA A 12 -2.61 7.73 3.04
C ALA A 12 -3.21 7.28 4.39
N LEU A 13 -4.49 6.87 4.41
CA LEU A 13 -5.15 6.42 5.63
C LEU A 13 -4.59 5.10 6.14
N MET A 14 -4.28 4.17 5.24
CA MET A 14 -3.70 2.89 5.63
C MET A 14 -2.31 3.09 6.25
N ALA A 15 -1.47 3.93 5.65
CA ALA A 15 -0.14 4.25 6.17
C ALA A 15 -0.17 4.83 7.59
N LEU A 16 -1.14 5.70 7.89
CA LEU A 16 -1.35 6.22 9.25
C LEU A 16 -1.90 5.16 10.20
N ALA A 17 -2.84 4.32 9.73
CA ALA A 17 -3.50 3.31 10.56
C ALA A 17 -2.53 2.23 11.05
N VAL A 18 -1.55 1.84 10.22
CA VAL A 18 -0.55 0.83 10.58
C VAL A 18 0.74 1.42 11.16
N GLY A 19 0.81 2.74 11.35
CA GLY A 19 2.00 3.42 11.89
C GLY A 19 3.20 3.43 10.94
N TYR A 20 2.98 3.22 9.65
CA TYR A 20 4.03 3.33 8.62
C TYR A 20 4.46 4.79 8.39
N ALA A 21 3.50 5.72 8.51
CA ALA A 21 3.72 7.15 8.43
C ALA A 21 3.05 7.88 9.60
N SER A 22 3.57 9.06 9.94
CA SER A 22 3.00 9.98 10.93
C SER A 22 2.12 11.05 10.30
N GLY A 23 2.31 11.29 9.00
CA GLY A 23 1.55 12.18 8.16
C GLY A 23 1.62 11.74 6.70
N ALA A 24 0.67 12.21 5.90
CA ALA A 24 0.63 11.98 4.47
C ALA A 24 0.00 13.18 3.75
N THR A 25 0.51 13.49 2.55
CA THR A 25 0.01 14.53 1.66
C THR A 25 -0.46 13.90 0.36
N ILE A 26 -1.75 14.04 0.07
CA ILE A 26 -2.38 13.55 -1.15
C ILE A 26 -2.42 14.69 -2.17
N GLN A 27 -1.92 14.45 -3.38
CA GLN A 27 -1.95 15.40 -4.49
C GLN A 27 -2.67 14.78 -5.70
N ILE A 28 -3.56 15.56 -6.33
CA ILE A 28 -4.30 15.15 -7.53
C ILE A 28 -4.03 16.17 -8.64
N GLU A 29 -3.39 15.72 -9.71
CA GLU A 29 -3.01 16.55 -10.85
C GLU A 29 -4.22 16.92 -11.73
N LYS A 30 -4.04 17.92 -12.60
CA LYS A 30 -5.12 18.47 -13.46
C LYS A 30 -5.42 17.61 -14.69
N CYS A 31 -4.41 16.94 -15.25
CA CYS A 31 -4.52 16.15 -16.47
C CYS A 31 -4.11 14.71 -16.20
N PHE A 32 -4.91 13.77 -16.69
CA PHE A 32 -4.62 12.35 -16.67
C PHE A 32 -3.74 12.02 -17.87
N ASP A 33 -2.44 11.81 -17.64
CA ASP A 33 -1.56 11.30 -18.69
C ASP A 33 -1.58 9.77 -18.67
N ARG A 34 -2.27 9.18 -19.67
CA ARG A 34 -2.32 7.72 -19.87
C ARG A 34 -0.98 7.11 -20.25
N SER A 35 -0.02 7.92 -20.66
CA SER A 35 1.32 7.51 -21.04
C SER A 35 2.36 7.69 -19.93
N ALA A 36 2.00 8.31 -18.81
CA ALA A 36 2.90 8.45 -17.66
C ALA A 36 3.21 7.08 -17.06
N THR A 37 4.50 6.76 -16.97
CA THR A 37 5.01 5.43 -16.58
C THR A 37 5.18 5.25 -15.06
N GLY A 38 4.66 6.15 -14.23
CA GLY A 38 4.94 6.16 -12.79
C GLY A 38 3.77 6.54 -11.88
N HIS A 39 2.98 7.55 -12.24
CA HIS A 39 1.86 8.01 -11.44
C HIS A 39 0.72 8.44 -12.35
N LEU A 40 -0.48 7.90 -12.14
CA LEU A 40 -1.67 8.11 -12.96
C LEU A 40 -2.34 9.48 -12.68
N GLY A 41 -1.54 10.53 -12.49
CA GLY A 41 -1.98 11.88 -12.12
C GLY A 41 -2.38 12.04 -10.65
N GLY A 42 -1.97 11.12 -9.78
CA GLY A 42 -2.20 11.16 -8.33
C GLY A 42 -0.96 10.67 -7.59
N LEU A 43 -0.65 11.29 -6.45
CA LEU A 43 0.51 10.97 -5.62
C LEU A 43 0.15 11.07 -4.15
N THR A 44 0.61 10.11 -3.36
CA THR A 44 0.61 10.17 -1.90
C THR A 44 2.05 10.26 -1.40
N ASP A 45 2.40 11.39 -0.79
CA ASP A 45 3.69 11.63 -0.14
C ASP A 45 3.59 11.34 1.35
N TYR A 46 4.58 10.64 1.93
CA TYR A 46 4.53 10.13 3.30
C TYR A 46 5.58 10.77 4.20
N GLU A 47 5.19 11.10 5.42
CA GLU A 47 6.12 11.37 6.52
C GLU A 47 6.42 10.06 7.25
N LEU A 48 7.35 9.30 6.67
CA LEU A 48 7.73 7.97 7.12
C LEU A 48 8.23 7.98 8.56
N VAL A 49 7.79 6.99 9.34
CA VAL A 49 8.39 6.70 10.64
C VAL A 49 9.70 5.95 10.41
N GLU A 50 10.78 6.35 11.08
CA GLU A 50 12.08 5.71 10.92
C GLU A 50 12.03 4.22 11.26
N ASP A 51 12.57 3.41 10.36
CA ASP A 51 12.58 1.95 10.46
C ASP A 51 13.90 1.41 9.89
N ASN A 52 14.97 1.59 10.67
CA ASN A 52 16.34 1.25 10.26
C ASN A 52 16.57 -0.26 10.17
N LEU A 53 15.80 -1.06 10.91
CA LEU A 53 15.85 -2.51 10.89
C LEU A 53 14.41 -3.07 10.83
N PRO A 54 13.85 -3.24 9.61
CA PRO A 54 12.46 -3.62 9.43
C PRO A 54 12.13 -4.95 10.09
N THR A 55 11.16 -4.93 10.99
CA THR A 55 10.57 -6.14 11.58
C THR A 55 9.64 -6.83 10.58
N GLU A 56 9.28 -8.09 10.86
CA GLU A 56 8.25 -8.79 10.08
C GLU A 56 6.96 -7.97 10.00
N GLU A 57 6.50 -7.44 11.13
CA GLU A 57 5.31 -6.59 11.21
C GLU A 57 5.44 -5.33 10.34
N SER A 58 6.60 -4.66 10.35
CA SER A 58 6.83 -3.49 9.49
C SER A 58 6.72 -3.86 8.00
N LEU A 59 7.28 -4.99 7.58
CA LEU A 59 7.17 -5.45 6.20
C LEU A 59 5.73 -5.85 5.82
N LEU A 60 5.00 -6.49 6.75
CA LEU A 60 3.56 -6.78 6.57
C LEU A 60 2.76 -5.47 6.44
N ASN A 61 3.09 -4.44 7.23
CA ASN A 61 2.47 -3.12 7.14
C ASN A 61 2.74 -2.47 5.78
N ARG A 62 3.96 -2.56 5.24
CA ARG A 62 4.29 -2.07 3.89
C ARG A 62 3.48 -2.79 2.80
N ILE A 63 3.30 -4.12 2.92
CA ILE A 63 2.44 -4.89 2.00
C ILE A 63 0.99 -4.41 2.10
N ALA A 64 0.48 -4.22 3.31
CA ALA A 64 -0.89 -3.78 3.54
C ALA A 64 -1.14 -2.34 3.01
N VAL A 65 -0.15 -1.44 3.14
CA VAL A 65 -0.17 -0.11 2.50
C VAL A 65 -0.19 -0.25 0.98
N GLY A 66 0.65 -1.10 0.38
CA GLY A 66 0.61 -1.32 -1.07
C GLY A 66 -0.75 -1.80 -1.59
N TYR A 67 -1.51 -2.56 -0.80
CA TYR A 67 -2.88 -2.95 -1.17
C TYR A 67 -3.94 -1.85 -1.01
N ALA A 68 -3.63 -0.76 -0.31
CA ALA A 68 -4.62 0.18 0.18
C ALA A 68 -5.38 0.92 -0.91
N GLY A 69 -4.72 1.29 -2.01
CA GLY A 69 -5.39 1.93 -3.15
C GLY A 69 -6.51 1.07 -3.74
N MET A 70 -6.20 -0.19 -4.07
CA MET A 70 -7.19 -1.14 -4.58
C MET A 70 -8.26 -1.50 -3.54
N ALA A 71 -7.90 -1.59 -2.26
CA ALA A 71 -8.83 -1.89 -1.18
C ALA A 71 -9.82 -0.73 -0.94
N ALA A 72 -9.35 0.52 -0.95
CA ALA A 72 -10.22 1.70 -0.87
C ALA A 72 -11.20 1.77 -2.03
N GLU A 73 -10.74 1.47 -3.24
CA GLU A 73 -11.63 1.39 -4.40
C GLU A 73 -12.71 0.31 -4.23
N ALA A 74 -12.35 -0.87 -3.74
CA ALA A 74 -13.29 -1.94 -3.46
C ALA A 74 -14.32 -1.53 -2.40
N VAL A 75 -13.91 -0.86 -1.32
CA VAL A 75 -14.78 -0.40 -0.23
C VAL A 75 -15.77 0.69 -0.68
N VAL A 76 -15.31 1.64 -1.51
CA VAL A 76 -16.13 2.78 -1.93
C VAL A 76 -17.03 2.42 -3.11
N PHE A 77 -16.48 1.75 -4.12
CA PHE A 77 -17.15 1.50 -5.40
C PHE A 77 -17.67 0.07 -5.57
N VAL A 78 -17.38 -0.84 -4.62
CA VAL A 78 -17.67 -2.29 -4.77
C VAL A 78 -17.01 -2.87 -6.04
N ALA A 79 -15.93 -2.23 -6.50
CA ALA A 79 -15.23 -2.57 -7.73
C ALA A 79 -13.80 -2.02 -7.72
N ARG A 80 -12.85 -2.85 -8.15
CA ARG A 80 -11.43 -2.50 -8.29
C ARG A 80 -11.14 -2.03 -9.72
N SER A 81 -10.22 -1.09 -9.88
CA SER A 81 -9.66 -0.72 -11.18
C SER A 81 -8.32 -1.41 -11.46
N VAL A 82 -7.77 -1.14 -12.64
CA VAL A 82 -6.42 -1.54 -13.01
C VAL A 82 -5.32 -0.67 -12.36
N GLY A 83 -5.68 0.37 -11.59
CA GLY A 83 -4.75 1.39 -11.09
C GLY A 83 -3.61 0.89 -10.20
N SER A 84 -3.78 -0.24 -9.49
CA SER A 84 -2.72 -0.84 -8.67
C SER A 84 -1.82 -1.83 -9.44
N GLY A 85 -2.13 -2.15 -10.70
CA GLY A 85 -1.54 -3.30 -11.41
C GLY A 85 -1.18 -3.02 -12.87
N GLY A 86 -0.54 -4.02 -13.50
CA GLY A 86 -0.32 -4.05 -14.96
C GLY A 86 1.03 -3.54 -15.45
N THR A 87 1.84 -2.94 -14.58
CA THR A 87 3.20 -2.45 -14.91
C THR A 87 4.23 -2.85 -13.86
N PHE A 88 5.51 -2.90 -14.26
CA PHE A 88 6.60 -3.03 -13.30
C PHE A 88 6.64 -1.81 -12.37
N GLY A 89 6.84 -2.03 -11.08
CA GLY A 89 6.81 -0.96 -10.08
C GLY A 89 5.40 -0.53 -9.67
N SER A 90 4.34 -1.21 -10.13
CA SER A 90 2.98 -1.01 -9.60
C SER A 90 2.85 -1.54 -8.17
N ASP A 91 1.81 -1.11 -7.46
CA ASP A 91 1.54 -1.58 -6.10
C ASP A 91 1.51 -3.12 -5.99
N ILE A 92 0.78 -3.78 -6.89
CA ILE A 92 0.65 -5.25 -6.92
C ILE A 92 1.99 -5.94 -7.17
N GLU A 93 2.84 -5.38 -8.04
CA GLU A 93 4.18 -5.93 -8.27
C GLU A 93 5.04 -5.78 -7.01
N ARG A 94 5.07 -4.59 -6.41
CA ARG A 94 5.85 -4.30 -5.19
C ARG A 94 5.47 -5.19 -4.02
N VAL A 95 4.17 -5.37 -3.75
CA VAL A 95 3.71 -6.22 -2.63
C VAL A 95 4.05 -7.70 -2.88
N THR A 96 3.92 -8.17 -4.12
CA THR A 96 4.28 -9.55 -4.50
C THR A 96 5.78 -9.80 -4.33
N SER A 97 6.59 -8.86 -4.81
CA SER A 97 8.04 -8.90 -4.69
C SER A 97 8.48 -8.90 -3.22
N MET A 98 7.85 -8.05 -2.39
CA MET A 98 8.10 -7.99 -0.95
C MET A 98 7.76 -9.31 -0.25
N ALA A 99 6.58 -9.89 -0.49
CA ALA A 99 6.18 -11.15 0.13
C ALA A 99 7.13 -12.30 -0.23
N ARG A 100 7.62 -12.35 -1.48
CA ARG A 100 8.63 -13.32 -1.90
C ARG A 100 9.97 -13.10 -1.19
N ARG A 101 10.41 -11.86 -1.01
CA ARG A 101 11.64 -11.55 -0.26
C ARG A 101 11.52 -11.88 1.22
N MET A 102 10.36 -11.63 1.83
CA MET A 102 10.07 -12.02 3.21
C MET A 102 10.26 -13.53 3.42
N VAL A 103 9.69 -14.34 2.53
CA VAL A 103 9.77 -15.80 2.64
C VAL A 103 11.14 -16.34 2.24
N GLY A 104 11.70 -15.87 1.12
CA GLY A 104 12.87 -16.48 0.49
C GLY A 104 14.22 -15.87 0.88
N SER A 105 14.27 -14.65 1.41
CA SER A 105 15.52 -13.96 1.78
C SER A 105 15.61 -13.69 3.27
N TYR A 106 14.54 -13.15 3.86
CA TYR A 106 14.55 -12.74 5.27
C TYR A 106 14.17 -13.86 6.24
N GLY A 107 13.59 -14.95 5.75
CA GLY A 107 13.24 -16.11 6.58
C GLY A 107 11.95 -15.93 7.40
N PHE A 108 11.05 -15.04 6.99
CA PHE A 108 9.72 -14.83 7.61
C PHE A 108 8.65 -15.82 7.10
N GLY A 109 9.06 -16.91 6.45
CA GLY A 109 8.18 -18.05 6.18
C GLY A 109 8.00 -18.93 7.42
N LYS A 110 7.22 -20.01 7.28
CA LYS A 110 7.05 -21.01 8.36
C LYS A 110 8.36 -21.69 8.76
N THR A 111 9.34 -21.65 7.88
CA THR A 111 10.68 -22.13 8.12
C THR A 111 11.64 -21.01 7.73
N PRO A 112 12.51 -20.52 8.64
CA PRO A 112 13.52 -19.53 8.32
C PRO A 112 14.59 -20.09 7.39
N ALA A 113 14.31 -20.08 6.08
CA ALA A 113 15.22 -20.56 5.05
C ALA A 113 15.74 -19.41 4.20
N TYR A 114 16.97 -19.57 3.75
CA TYR A 114 17.60 -18.68 2.79
C TYR A 114 17.62 -19.34 1.40
N LEU A 115 16.82 -18.82 0.49
CA LEU A 115 16.71 -19.27 -0.90
C LEU A 115 17.49 -18.39 -1.85
N GLY A 116 17.78 -17.15 -1.45
CA GLY A 116 18.55 -16.20 -2.25
C GLY A 116 18.64 -14.82 -1.64
N ALA A 117 19.56 -14.02 -2.19
CA ALA A 117 19.71 -12.61 -1.83
C ALA A 117 18.49 -11.80 -2.29
N VAL A 118 18.25 -10.65 -1.64
CA VAL A 118 17.12 -9.75 -1.90
C VAL A 118 17.04 -9.34 -3.37
N ASP A 119 18.18 -9.00 -3.98
CA ASP A 119 18.26 -8.53 -5.37
C ASP A 119 18.01 -9.65 -6.39
N ALA A 120 18.18 -10.90 -5.97
CA ALA A 120 17.93 -12.07 -6.81
C ALA A 120 16.48 -12.56 -6.72
N LEU A 121 15.68 -12.03 -5.79
CA LEU A 121 14.31 -12.45 -5.50
C LEU A 121 13.31 -11.32 -5.69
N GLY A 122 12.05 -11.70 -5.91
CA GLY A 122 10.92 -10.77 -6.06
C GLY A 122 10.23 -10.91 -7.41
N ASP A 123 11.00 -10.77 -8.49
CA ASP A 123 10.45 -10.78 -9.85
C ASP A 123 10.00 -12.19 -10.29
N LYS A 124 10.76 -13.20 -9.87
CA LYS A 124 10.51 -14.59 -10.22
C LYS A 124 9.74 -15.31 -9.10
N PRO A 125 8.82 -16.22 -9.46
CA PRO A 125 8.17 -17.10 -8.49
C PRO A 125 9.19 -17.93 -7.72
N LEU A 126 8.92 -18.13 -6.42
CA LEU A 126 9.67 -19.07 -5.59
C LEU A 126 9.28 -20.51 -5.94
N PRO A 127 10.04 -21.51 -5.47
CA PRO A 127 9.59 -22.91 -5.51
C PRO A 127 8.21 -23.07 -4.85
N LYS A 128 7.36 -23.93 -5.43
CA LYS A 128 5.92 -24.05 -5.11
C LYS A 128 5.56 -24.05 -3.63
N ARG A 129 6.38 -24.66 -2.77
CA ARG A 129 6.16 -24.66 -1.32
C ARG A 129 6.16 -23.23 -0.76
N TRP A 130 7.22 -22.48 -1.04
CA TRP A 130 7.47 -21.13 -0.54
C TRP A 130 6.60 -20.09 -1.22
N GLU A 131 6.31 -20.27 -2.51
CA GLU A 131 5.39 -19.39 -3.24
C GLU A 131 4.00 -19.42 -2.62
N ARG A 132 3.52 -20.59 -2.15
CA ARG A 132 2.24 -20.65 -1.41
C ARG A 132 2.28 -19.84 -0.12
N GLU A 133 3.41 -19.81 0.58
CA GLU A 133 3.57 -19.00 1.80
C GLU A 133 3.55 -17.50 1.48
N ALA A 134 4.25 -17.08 0.42
CA ALA A 134 4.19 -15.69 -0.05
C ALA A 134 2.76 -15.29 -0.45
N MET A 135 2.03 -16.15 -1.16
CA MET A 135 0.63 -15.88 -1.54
C MET A 135 -0.31 -15.81 -0.34
N MET A 136 -0.08 -16.60 0.72
CA MET A 136 -0.85 -16.48 1.96
C MET A 136 -0.61 -15.14 2.65
N ILE A 137 0.63 -14.62 2.65
CA ILE A 137 0.92 -13.28 3.19
C ILE A 137 0.10 -12.23 2.44
N LEU A 138 0.09 -12.30 1.10
CA LEU A 138 -0.66 -11.36 0.26
C LEU A 138 -2.16 -11.38 0.55
N ASP A 139 -2.76 -12.58 0.65
CA ASP A 139 -4.19 -12.74 0.94
C ASP A 139 -4.56 -12.15 2.30
N VAL A 140 -3.78 -12.47 3.34
CA VAL A 140 -3.99 -11.95 4.69
C VAL A 140 -3.87 -10.42 4.73
N GLN A 141 -2.84 -9.85 4.11
CA GLN A 141 -2.65 -8.40 4.12
C GLN A 141 -3.68 -7.66 3.26
N TYR A 142 -4.17 -8.25 2.18
CA TYR A 142 -5.26 -7.67 1.40
C TYR A 142 -6.58 -7.64 2.19
N CYS A 143 -6.93 -8.75 2.86
CA CYS A 143 -8.09 -8.79 3.76
C CYS A 143 -7.96 -7.77 4.90
N ARG A 144 -6.78 -7.68 5.53
CA ARG A 144 -6.48 -6.68 6.56
C ARG A 144 -6.69 -5.24 6.05
N ALA A 145 -6.24 -4.93 4.84
CA ALA A 145 -6.42 -3.61 4.23
C ALA A 145 -7.91 -3.31 3.97
N LEU A 146 -8.69 -4.30 3.50
CA LEU A 146 -10.14 -4.15 3.34
C LEU A 146 -10.84 -3.87 4.66
N ASP A 147 -10.52 -4.61 5.72
CA ASP A 147 -11.15 -4.47 7.03
C ASP A 147 -10.91 -3.10 7.64
N ILE A 148 -9.65 -2.63 7.62
CA ILE A 148 -9.28 -1.31 8.14
C ILE A 148 -9.98 -0.19 7.34
N LEU A 149 -9.94 -0.26 6.01
CA LEU A 149 -10.51 0.79 5.16
C LEU A 149 -12.04 0.77 5.12
N ALA A 150 -12.67 -0.38 5.35
CA ALA A 150 -14.12 -0.49 5.52
C ALA A 150 -14.60 0.33 6.72
N GLY A 151 -13.86 0.29 7.84
CA GLY A 151 -14.12 1.14 9.01
C GLY A 151 -13.98 2.64 8.74
N GLU A 152 -13.11 3.02 7.80
CA GLU A 152 -12.81 4.41 7.44
C GLU A 152 -13.61 4.91 6.21
N ARG A 153 -14.57 4.13 5.68
CA ARG A 153 -15.26 4.42 4.40
C ARG A 153 -15.78 5.86 4.27
N LYS A 154 -16.42 6.39 5.32
CA LYS A 154 -16.94 7.77 5.31
C LYS A 154 -15.83 8.81 5.20
N ARG A 155 -14.72 8.59 5.90
CA ARG A 155 -13.55 9.47 5.89
C ARG A 155 -12.83 9.43 4.55
N ILE A 156 -12.76 8.25 3.92
CA ILE A 156 -12.23 8.09 2.55
C ILE A 156 -13.00 9.00 1.59
N VAL A 157 -14.34 8.92 1.59
CA VAL A 157 -15.19 9.71 0.69
C VAL A 157 -15.04 11.21 0.95
N SER A 158 -14.99 11.63 2.21
CA SER A 158 -14.79 13.04 2.58
C SER A 158 -13.46 13.55 2.06
N LEU A 159 -12.35 12.90 2.42
CA LEU A 159 -11.00 13.34 2.03
C LEU A 159 -10.80 13.27 0.51
N ALA A 160 -11.39 12.29 -0.18
CA ALA A 160 -11.34 12.22 -1.64
C ALA A 160 -12.09 13.38 -2.29
N THR A 161 -13.21 13.81 -1.71
CA THR A 161 -13.96 15.00 -2.17
C THR A 161 -13.12 16.27 -1.99
N ASP A 162 -12.48 16.39 -0.83
CA ASP A 162 -11.58 17.51 -0.52
C ASP A 162 -10.37 17.52 -1.46
N ALA A 163 -9.76 16.36 -1.72
CA ALA A 163 -8.60 16.22 -2.61
C ALA A 163 -8.94 16.57 -4.06
N VAL A 164 -10.12 16.19 -4.54
CA VAL A 164 -10.59 16.61 -5.88
C VAL A 164 -10.84 18.12 -5.94
N SER A 165 -11.38 18.71 -4.88
CA SER A 165 -11.76 20.13 -4.84
C SER A 165 -10.54 21.04 -4.67
N HIS A 166 -9.63 20.68 -3.77
CA HIS A 166 -8.48 21.49 -3.35
C HIS A 166 -7.16 21.07 -4.01
N ARG A 167 -7.14 19.94 -4.71
CA ARG A 167 -5.97 19.32 -5.37
C ARG A 167 -4.86 18.84 -4.45
N SER A 168 -4.88 19.24 -3.18
CA SER A 168 -3.96 18.79 -2.16
C SER A 168 -4.70 18.68 -0.83
N VAL A 169 -4.50 17.57 -0.13
CA VAL A 169 -5.01 17.36 1.23
C VAL A 169 -3.90 16.72 2.06
N ARG A 170 -3.63 17.33 3.22
CA ARG A 170 -2.69 16.79 4.19
C ARG A 170 -3.43 16.19 5.37
N ILE A 171 -3.06 14.99 5.75
CA ILE A 171 -3.53 14.29 6.94
C ILE A 171 -2.34 13.94 7.84
N ALA A 172 -2.50 14.11 9.15
CA ALA A 172 -1.49 13.75 10.13
C ALA A 172 -2.14 13.17 11.38
N LEU A 173 -1.43 12.29 12.08
CA LEU A 173 -1.81 11.90 13.43
C LEU A 173 -1.75 13.15 14.31
N ARG A 174 -2.79 13.40 15.10
CA ARG A 174 -2.73 14.49 16.10
C ARG A 174 -1.55 14.19 17.01
N SER A 175 -0.64 15.15 17.15
CA SER A 175 0.41 15.05 18.16
C SER A 175 -0.28 14.79 19.49
N ARG A 176 0.04 13.66 20.12
CA ARG A 176 -0.14 13.56 21.57
C ARG A 176 0.82 14.59 22.13
N THR A 177 0.31 15.77 22.48
CA THR A 177 0.98 16.61 23.45
C THR A 177 1.12 15.77 24.71
N SER A 178 2.31 15.23 24.93
CA SER A 178 2.67 14.64 26.21
C SER A 178 2.53 15.72 27.30
N PRO A 179 1.97 15.40 28.46
CA PRO A 179 1.86 16.33 29.59
C PRO A 179 3.23 16.73 30.14
#